data_AF-A0A6N6SDN0-F1
#
_entry.id   AF-A0A6N6SDN0-F1
#
_cell.length_a   1.000
_cell.length_b   1.000
_cell.length_c   1.000
_cell.angle_alpha   90.00
_cell.angle_beta   90.00
_cell.angle_gamma   90.00
#
_symmetry.space_group_name_H-M   'P 1'
#
loop_
_entity.id
_entity.type
_entity.pdbx_description
1 polymer ?
#
loop_
_entity_poly.entity_id
_entity_poly.type
_entity_poly.pdbx_seq_one_letter_code
_entity_poly.pdbx_strand_id
1 'polypeptide(L)'
;MYQTALISAVPYHLEQGTAGAGTVFPSLAQELANYTQNAGGAVFRTWCAQCHGSGATGAMGYPNLLDNDWLWGGTMEDIHTTITHGIRNTTDADARYSEMPKFGADGLLEPEQIDQVVQYVLQISGQEHDAALAGEGAVVFTDNCAACHMEDGTGDRAQGAPNLTDAIWLFGGDQAALTETVTNARFGVMPSWTGRLSEADIRAVASKNGIRGGSRPPG
;
A
#
# COMPACT_ATOMS: atom_id res chain seq x y z
N MET A 1 48.92 -46.79 26.38
CA MET A 1 47.85 -47.80 26.21
C MET A 1 46.53 -47.08 26.37
N TYR A 2 45.71 -47.08 25.31
CA TYR A 2 44.23 -46.95 25.22
C TYR A 2 43.50 -45.97 26.15
N GLN A 3 42.55 -45.10 25.75
CA GLN A 3 41.81 -44.83 24.50
C GLN A 3 40.79 -43.71 24.88
N THR A 4 40.71 -42.63 24.10
CA THR A 4 39.48 -41.93 23.62
C THR A 4 38.46 -41.37 24.64
N ALA A 5 37.91 -40.14 24.54
CA ALA A 5 37.72 -39.23 23.42
C ALA A 5 37.69 -37.77 23.90
N LEU A 6 38.35 -36.89 23.15
CA LEU A 6 38.20 -35.43 23.20
C LEU A 6 37.15 -35.04 22.14
N ILE A 7 36.14 -34.28 22.53
CA ILE A 7 35.33 -33.51 21.57
C ILE A 7 36.00 -32.14 21.47
N SER A 8 36.78 -31.95 20.41
CA SER A 8 37.32 -30.65 20.00
C SER A 8 36.52 -30.12 18.81
N ALA A 9 36.52 -28.79 18.72
CA ALA A 9 35.86 -27.92 17.76
C ALA A 9 36.11 -28.26 16.28
N VAL A 10 35.35 -27.64 15.37
CA VAL A 10 35.88 -26.76 14.30
C VAL A 10 34.72 -26.19 13.43
N PRO A 11 34.90 -25.00 12.83
CA PRO A 11 33.89 -24.13 12.26
C PRO A 11 33.70 -24.31 10.74
N TYR A 12 32.74 -23.54 10.20
CA TYR A 12 32.54 -23.12 8.81
C TYR A 12 33.62 -23.55 7.81
N HIS A 13 33.26 -24.48 6.92
CA HIS A 13 33.83 -24.59 5.58
C HIS A 13 32.71 -24.69 4.54
N LEU A 14 32.68 -23.71 3.63
CA LEU A 14 32.09 -23.82 2.31
C LEU A 14 32.80 -24.96 1.56
N GLU A 15 32.08 -26.05 1.27
CA GLU A 15 32.44 -26.94 0.17
C GLU A 15 31.20 -27.25 -0.68
N GLN A 16 31.37 -27.08 -1.98
CA GLN A 16 30.40 -27.31 -3.02
C GLN A 16 30.08 -28.82 -3.09
N GLY A 17 28.91 -29.21 -2.60
CA GLY A 17 28.37 -30.56 -2.73
C GLY A 17 27.08 -30.53 -3.54
N THR A 18 27.18 -30.87 -4.82
CA THR A 18 26.03 -31.11 -5.70
C THR A 18 25.23 -32.34 -5.26
N ALA A 19 23.91 -32.24 -5.39
CA ALA A 19 22.87 -33.29 -5.34
C ALA A 19 22.14 -33.48 -3.99
N GLY A 20 20.84 -33.18 -3.98
CA GLY A 20 19.91 -33.61 -2.93
C GLY A 20 18.74 -32.70 -2.55
N ALA A 21 18.43 -31.65 -3.32
CA ALA A 21 17.25 -30.82 -3.05
C ALA A 21 16.02 -31.40 -3.77
N GLY A 22 15.08 -31.95 -3.00
CA GLY A 22 13.73 -32.25 -3.48
C GLY A 22 13.11 -33.44 -2.76
N THR A 23 12.17 -33.17 -1.85
CA THR A 23 10.87 -33.87 -1.67
C THR A 23 10.21 -33.71 -0.29
N VAL A 24 10.88 -33.16 0.73
CA VAL A 24 10.29 -33.07 2.10
C VAL A 24 9.68 -31.69 2.46
N PHE A 25 9.98 -30.63 1.71
CA PHE A 25 9.55 -29.25 2.01
C PHE A 25 8.27 -28.71 1.31
N PRO A 26 7.71 -29.30 0.23
CA PRO A 26 6.56 -28.68 -0.44
C PRO A 26 5.24 -28.84 0.34
N SER A 27 5.05 -29.91 1.13
CA SER A 27 3.82 -30.13 1.89
C SER A 27 3.67 -29.16 3.06
N LEU A 28 4.75 -28.89 3.80
CA LEU A 28 4.74 -27.92 4.91
C LEU A 28 4.53 -26.49 4.40
N ALA A 29 5.14 -26.13 3.27
CA ALA A 29 4.92 -24.83 2.65
C ALA A 29 3.45 -24.67 2.19
N GLN A 30 2.88 -25.73 1.59
CA GLN A 30 1.47 -25.77 1.20
C GLN A 30 0.54 -25.67 2.43
N GLU A 31 0.85 -26.38 3.51
CA GLU A 31 0.06 -26.38 4.75
C GLU A 31 0.10 -25.02 5.44
N LEU A 32 1.28 -24.39 5.51
CA LEU A 32 1.43 -23.03 6.02
C LEU A 32 0.67 -22.01 5.16
N ALA A 33 0.73 -22.14 3.83
CA ALA A 33 -0.02 -21.28 2.93
C ALA A 33 -1.54 -21.45 3.13
N ASN A 34 -2.03 -22.68 3.25
CA ASN A 34 -3.45 -22.97 3.51
C ASN A 34 -3.90 -22.42 4.87
N TYR A 35 -3.09 -22.60 5.92
CA TYR A 35 -3.37 -22.04 7.22
C TYR A 35 -3.48 -20.51 7.15
N THR A 36 -2.51 -19.86 6.50
CA THR A 36 -2.47 -18.41 6.34
C THR A 36 -3.67 -17.89 5.54
N GLN A 37 -4.05 -18.56 4.45
CA GLN A 37 -5.25 -18.21 3.68
C GLN A 37 -6.53 -18.33 4.51
N ASN A 38 -6.68 -19.41 5.28
CA ASN A 38 -7.89 -19.64 6.07
C ASN A 38 -7.99 -18.67 7.26
N ALA A 39 -6.92 -18.54 8.04
CA ALA A 39 -6.86 -17.65 9.20
C ALA A 39 -6.97 -16.18 8.77
N GLY A 40 -6.11 -15.73 7.86
CA GLY A 40 -6.13 -14.37 7.33
C GLY A 40 -7.44 -14.06 6.63
N GLY A 41 -8.01 -15.02 5.90
CA GLY A 41 -9.29 -14.84 5.24
C GLY A 41 -10.47 -14.72 6.18
N ALA A 42 -10.47 -15.44 7.31
CA ALA A 42 -11.47 -15.29 8.35
C ALA A 42 -11.38 -13.89 8.99
N VAL A 43 -10.17 -13.46 9.36
CA VAL A 43 -9.91 -12.12 9.90
C VAL A 43 -10.37 -11.05 8.92
N PHE A 44 -9.98 -11.15 7.65
CA PHE A 44 -10.33 -10.18 6.61
C PHE A 44 -11.84 -10.02 6.46
N ARG A 45 -12.59 -11.13 6.35
CA ARG A 45 -14.05 -11.08 6.19
C ARG A 45 -14.74 -10.44 7.39
N THR A 46 -14.25 -10.71 8.60
CA THR A 46 -14.88 -10.21 9.82
C THR A 46 -14.56 -8.74 10.09
N TRP A 47 -13.36 -8.28 9.77
CA TRP A 47 -12.86 -6.98 10.26
C TRP A 47 -12.51 -5.97 9.17
N CYS A 48 -12.17 -6.43 7.95
CA CYS A 48 -11.61 -5.57 6.90
C CYS A 48 -12.57 -5.37 5.71
N ALA A 49 -13.38 -6.40 5.41
CA ALA A 49 -14.23 -6.45 4.23
C ALA A 49 -15.33 -5.38 4.19
N GLN A 50 -15.68 -4.79 5.35
CA GLN A 50 -16.68 -3.72 5.42
C GLN A 50 -16.21 -2.45 4.72
N CYS A 51 -14.89 -2.22 4.69
CA CYS A 51 -14.26 -1.07 4.05
C CYS A 51 -13.62 -1.45 2.72
N HIS A 52 -12.83 -2.52 2.69
CA HIS A 52 -12.08 -2.94 1.50
C HIS A 52 -12.87 -3.88 0.56
N GLY A 53 -14.15 -4.09 0.84
CA GLY A 53 -15.04 -4.96 0.07
C GLY A 53 -14.84 -6.45 0.37
N SER A 54 -15.89 -7.23 0.13
CA SER A 54 -15.88 -8.69 0.34
C SER A 54 -14.92 -9.44 -0.61
N GLY A 55 -14.56 -8.81 -1.73
CA GLY A 55 -13.53 -9.28 -2.66
C GLY A 55 -12.15 -8.69 -2.42
N ALA A 56 -11.94 -7.86 -1.40
CA ALA A 56 -10.73 -7.07 -1.21
C ALA A 56 -10.39 -6.11 -2.38
N THR A 57 -11.37 -5.84 -3.24
CA THR A 57 -11.23 -4.99 -4.44
C THR A 57 -11.39 -3.50 -4.15
N GLY A 58 -11.62 -3.14 -2.88
CA GLY A 58 -11.85 -1.75 -2.49
C GLY A 58 -13.21 -1.21 -2.90
N ALA A 59 -13.34 0.10 -2.75
CA ALA A 59 -14.47 0.94 -3.15
C ALA A 59 -13.96 2.38 -3.31
N MET A 60 -14.80 3.32 -3.75
CA MET A 60 -14.38 4.73 -3.77
C MET A 60 -13.91 5.17 -2.37
N GLY A 61 -12.67 5.66 -2.29
CA GLY A 61 -11.98 6.03 -1.06
C GLY A 61 -11.38 4.88 -0.24
N TYR A 62 -11.53 3.63 -0.68
CA TYR A 62 -10.95 2.45 -0.05
C TYR A 62 -10.07 1.67 -1.04
N PRO A 63 -8.77 1.51 -0.78
CA PRO A 63 -7.86 0.87 -1.72
C PRO A 63 -8.26 -0.57 -2.07
N ASN A 64 -7.98 -0.94 -3.31
CA ASN A 64 -7.95 -2.32 -3.77
C ASN A 64 -6.69 -3.00 -3.20
N LEU A 65 -6.88 -4.06 -2.43
CA LEU A 65 -5.77 -4.75 -1.75
C LEU A 65 -5.25 -5.96 -2.55
N LEU A 66 -5.80 -6.20 -3.74
CA LEU A 66 -5.41 -7.30 -4.62
C LEU A 66 -4.48 -6.90 -5.76
N ASP A 67 -4.37 -5.61 -6.05
CA ASP A 67 -3.47 -5.10 -7.07
C ASP A 67 -2.04 -4.90 -6.52
N ASN A 68 -1.21 -4.24 -7.31
CA ASN A 68 0.19 -3.98 -6.98
C ASN A 68 0.45 -2.49 -6.72
N ASP A 69 -0.58 -1.67 -6.59
CA ASP A 69 -0.42 -0.26 -6.24
C ASP A 69 -0.65 -0.06 -4.73
N TRP A 70 0.46 0.20 -4.03
CA TRP A 70 0.49 0.29 -2.58
C TRP A 70 1.01 1.65 -2.17
N LEU A 71 0.13 2.46 -1.59
CA LEU A 71 0.44 3.80 -1.10
C LEU A 71 1.59 3.78 -0.08
N TRP A 72 1.53 2.89 0.92
CA TRP A 72 2.48 2.87 2.05
C TRP A 72 3.47 1.70 2.00
N GLY A 73 3.76 1.21 0.79
CA GLY A 73 4.58 0.01 0.58
C GLY A 73 3.76 -1.29 0.63
N GLY A 74 4.22 -2.28 -0.14
CA GLY A 74 3.51 -3.54 -0.38
C GLY A 74 4.25 -4.78 0.13
N THR A 75 5.33 -4.62 0.90
CA THR A 75 5.99 -5.74 1.57
C THR A 75 5.12 -6.26 2.72
N MET A 76 5.40 -7.47 3.21
CA MET A 76 4.69 -8.02 4.37
C MET A 76 4.81 -7.08 5.57
N GLU A 77 6.01 -6.54 5.80
CA GLU A 77 6.32 -5.64 6.90
C GLU A 77 5.60 -4.31 6.76
N ASP A 78 5.52 -3.76 5.55
CA ASP A 78 4.77 -2.53 5.29
C ASP A 78 3.27 -2.69 5.59
N ILE A 79 2.69 -3.79 5.12
CA ILE A 79 1.28 -4.11 5.32
C ILE A 79 1.01 -4.39 6.80
N HIS A 80 1.86 -5.19 7.46
CA HIS A 80 1.76 -5.48 8.90
C HIS A 80 1.80 -4.18 9.71
N THR A 81 2.74 -3.27 9.42
CA THR A 81 2.82 -1.96 10.08
C THR A 81 1.54 -1.15 9.85
N THR A 82 0.97 -1.20 8.63
CA THR A 82 -0.27 -0.48 8.29
C THR A 82 -1.43 -1.01 9.10
N ILE A 83 -1.56 -2.32 9.21
CA ILE A 83 -2.65 -2.95 9.97
C ILE A 83 -2.46 -2.73 11.47
N THR A 84 -1.24 -2.81 11.96
CA THR A 84 -0.92 -2.67 13.39
C THR A 84 -1.24 -1.26 13.87
N HIS A 85 -0.67 -0.24 13.22
CA HIS A 85 -0.72 1.14 13.71
C HIS A 85 -1.76 2.02 13.01
N GLY A 86 -2.21 1.62 11.82
CA GLY A 86 -3.14 2.40 11.02
C GLY A 86 -2.49 3.58 10.28
N ILE A 87 -3.35 4.37 9.65
CA ILE A 87 -3.01 5.57 8.86
C ILE A 87 -3.90 6.72 9.33
N ARG A 88 -3.30 7.87 9.62
CA ARG A 88 -3.96 9.15 9.94
C ARG A 88 -4.98 9.05 11.08
N ASN A 89 -4.76 8.13 12.02
CA ASN A 89 -5.56 8.03 13.23
C ASN A 89 -4.85 8.74 14.39
N THR A 90 -5.63 9.11 15.41
CA THR A 90 -5.12 9.80 16.61
C THR A 90 -4.96 8.85 17.81
N THR A 91 -5.19 7.55 17.59
CA THR A 91 -5.24 6.54 18.66
C THR A 91 -3.92 5.80 18.85
N ASP A 92 -3.01 5.88 17.88
CA ASP A 92 -1.72 5.21 17.88
C ASP A 92 -0.61 6.21 17.49
N ALA A 93 0.44 6.29 18.29
CA ALA A 93 1.51 7.27 18.09
C ALA A 93 2.44 6.90 16.93
N ASP A 94 2.47 5.61 16.56
CA ASP A 94 3.29 5.08 15.47
C ASP A 94 2.46 4.98 14.17
N ALA A 95 1.24 5.54 14.16
CA ALA A 95 0.40 5.61 12.97
C ALA A 95 1.10 6.38 11.84
N ARG A 96 0.98 5.85 10.62
CA ARG A 96 1.49 6.55 9.45
C ARG A 96 0.69 7.83 9.20
N TYR A 97 1.37 8.93 8.90
CA TYR A 97 0.72 10.22 8.72
C TYR A 97 1.24 10.94 7.49
N SER A 98 0.31 11.47 6.72
CA SER A 98 0.52 12.47 5.68
C SER A 98 -0.80 13.18 5.45
N GLU A 99 -0.80 14.40 4.94
CA GLU A 99 -2.02 15.12 4.64
C GLU A 99 -1.78 16.03 3.45
N MET A 100 -2.58 15.87 2.40
CA MET A 100 -2.58 16.79 1.28
C MET A 100 -3.29 18.08 1.73
N PRO A 101 -2.69 19.27 1.53
CA PRO A 101 -3.36 20.54 1.81
C PRO A 101 -4.64 20.69 0.97
N LYS A 102 -5.63 21.41 1.51
CA LYS A 102 -6.85 21.74 0.76
C LYS A 102 -6.60 23.00 -0.06
N PHE A 103 -5.84 22.85 -1.16
CA PHE A 103 -5.27 23.99 -1.86
C PHE A 103 -6.31 25.05 -2.25
N GLY A 104 -7.50 24.65 -2.67
CA GLY A 104 -8.58 25.58 -2.97
C GLY A 104 -9.32 26.09 -1.73
N ALA A 105 -9.76 25.20 -0.85
CA ALA A 105 -10.57 25.57 0.31
C ALA A 105 -9.81 26.44 1.33
N ASP A 106 -8.50 26.23 1.45
CA ASP A 106 -7.60 27.01 2.32
C ASP A 106 -7.03 28.26 1.60
N GLY A 107 -7.39 28.49 0.33
CA GLY A 107 -6.97 29.66 -0.45
C GLY A 107 -5.47 29.69 -0.77
N LEU A 108 -4.83 28.52 -0.87
CA LEU A 108 -3.41 28.39 -1.23
C LEU A 108 -3.19 28.50 -2.74
N LEU A 109 -4.17 28.09 -3.53
CA LEU A 109 -4.18 28.21 -5.00
C LEU A 109 -5.48 28.87 -5.46
N GLU A 110 -5.35 29.73 -6.47
CA GLU A 110 -6.49 30.31 -7.17
C GLU A 110 -7.19 29.27 -8.06
N PRO A 111 -8.49 29.45 -8.39
CA PRO A 111 -9.23 28.50 -9.21
C PRO A 111 -8.57 28.16 -10.55
N GLU A 112 -7.90 29.13 -11.16
CA GLU A 112 -7.18 28.94 -12.41
C GLU A 112 -5.92 28.07 -12.24
N GLN A 113 -5.19 28.23 -11.13
CA GLN A 113 -4.03 27.38 -10.81
C GLN A 113 -4.46 25.94 -10.51
N ILE A 114 -5.65 25.76 -9.93
CA ILE A 114 -6.23 24.43 -9.72
C ILE A 114 -6.54 23.76 -11.06
N ASP A 115 -7.17 24.46 -12.00
CA ASP A 115 -7.45 23.90 -13.32
C ASP A 115 -6.15 23.56 -14.07
N GLN A 116 -5.16 24.46 -14.04
CA GLN A 116 -3.84 24.24 -14.62
C GLN A 116 -3.17 22.96 -14.08
N VAL A 117 -3.07 22.81 -12.75
CA VAL A 117 -2.41 21.62 -12.17
C VAL A 117 -3.21 20.34 -12.44
N VAL A 118 -4.54 20.41 -12.50
CA VAL A 118 -5.37 19.26 -12.89
C VAL A 118 -5.09 18.83 -14.33
N GLN A 119 -4.98 19.78 -15.26
CA GLN A 119 -4.61 19.47 -16.64
C GLN A 119 -3.20 18.85 -16.73
N TYR A 120 -2.26 19.31 -15.91
CA TYR A 120 -0.94 18.69 -15.82
C TYR A 120 -1.00 17.26 -15.28
N VAL A 121 -1.82 17.00 -14.24
CA VAL A 121 -2.02 15.63 -13.73
C VAL A 121 -2.67 14.72 -14.78
N LEU A 122 -3.63 15.21 -15.55
CA LEU A 122 -4.21 14.49 -16.69
C LEU A 122 -3.14 14.19 -17.76
N GLN A 123 -2.24 15.13 -18.04
CA GLN A 123 -1.13 14.94 -18.97
C GLN A 123 -0.18 13.81 -18.51
N ILE A 124 0.30 13.85 -17.26
CA ILE A 124 1.28 12.86 -16.77
C ILE A 124 0.67 11.46 -16.57
N SER A 125 -0.66 11.37 -16.39
CA SER A 125 -1.41 10.10 -16.40
C SER A 125 -1.76 9.60 -17.81
N GLY A 126 -1.36 10.32 -18.86
CA GLY A 126 -1.63 9.96 -20.26
C GLY A 126 -3.09 10.11 -20.70
N GLN A 127 -3.86 10.92 -19.98
CA GLN A 127 -5.27 11.21 -20.29
C GLN A 127 -5.39 12.41 -21.23
N GLU A 128 -6.59 12.60 -21.80
CA GLU A 128 -6.91 13.80 -22.59
C GLU A 128 -6.83 15.05 -21.70
N HIS A 129 -6.21 16.11 -22.20
CA HIS A 129 -5.93 17.33 -21.46
C HIS A 129 -5.79 18.53 -22.39
N ASP A 130 -5.89 19.74 -21.83
CA ASP A 130 -5.53 20.99 -22.50
C ASP A 130 -4.02 21.23 -22.35
N ALA A 131 -3.30 21.24 -23.48
CA ALA A 131 -1.85 21.37 -23.49
C ALA A 131 -1.33 22.75 -23.03
N ALA A 132 -2.10 23.82 -23.21
CA ALA A 132 -1.69 25.15 -22.76
C ALA A 132 -1.81 25.26 -21.24
N LEU A 133 -2.94 24.82 -20.69
CA LEU A 133 -3.16 24.78 -19.24
C LEU A 133 -2.19 23.82 -18.53
N ALA A 134 -1.94 22.65 -19.12
CA ALA A 134 -0.99 21.70 -18.56
C ALA A 134 0.45 22.25 -18.54
N GLY A 135 0.82 23.07 -19.53
CA GLY A 135 2.12 23.76 -19.55
C GLY A 135 2.31 24.71 -18.35
N GLU A 136 1.30 25.50 -18.02
CA GLU A 136 1.32 26.35 -16.82
C GLU A 136 1.20 25.51 -15.53
N GLY A 137 0.41 24.43 -15.58
CA GLY A 137 0.20 23.50 -14.47
C GLY A 137 1.46 22.79 -14.02
N ALA A 138 2.43 22.56 -14.92
CA ALA A 138 3.73 22.00 -14.59
C ALA A 138 4.49 22.85 -13.55
N VAL A 139 4.36 24.18 -13.63
CA VAL A 139 4.98 25.10 -12.67
C VAL A 139 4.30 24.96 -11.32
N VAL A 140 2.96 25.00 -11.30
CA VAL A 140 2.16 24.82 -10.07
C VAL A 140 2.47 23.48 -9.40
N PHE A 141 2.58 22.41 -10.18
CA PHE A 141 2.91 21.08 -9.69
C PHE A 141 4.31 21.03 -9.06
N THR A 142 5.30 21.60 -9.74
CA THR A 142 6.68 21.65 -9.24
C THR A 142 6.76 22.38 -7.91
N ASP A 143 6.07 23.51 -7.79
CA ASP A 143 6.12 24.36 -6.61
C ASP A 143 5.35 23.80 -5.40
N ASN A 144 4.27 23.03 -5.63
CA ASN A 144 3.32 22.67 -4.57
C ASN A 144 3.11 21.17 -4.37
N CYS A 145 3.29 20.36 -5.41
CA CYS A 145 2.88 18.96 -5.42
C CYS A 145 4.07 17.99 -5.40
N ALA A 146 5.16 18.34 -6.08
CA ALA A 146 6.34 17.49 -6.26
C ALA A 146 7.03 17.11 -4.93
N ALA A 147 6.86 17.92 -3.87
CA ALA A 147 7.40 17.62 -2.55
C ALA A 147 6.89 16.30 -1.95
N CYS A 148 5.69 15.86 -2.35
CA CYS A 148 5.08 14.60 -1.91
C CYS A 148 4.88 13.62 -3.08
N HIS A 149 4.53 14.13 -4.26
CA HIS A 149 4.22 13.30 -5.43
C HIS A 149 5.41 13.06 -6.35
N MET A 150 6.61 13.52 -5.99
CA MET A 150 7.81 13.51 -6.82
C MET A 150 7.68 14.41 -8.07
N GLU A 151 8.80 14.82 -8.65
CA GLU A 151 8.82 15.68 -9.84
C GLU A 151 8.17 15.03 -11.07
N ASP A 152 8.27 13.71 -11.18
CA ASP A 152 7.68 12.93 -12.27
C ASP A 152 6.26 12.43 -11.97
N GLY A 153 5.71 12.77 -10.80
CA GLY A 153 4.38 12.32 -10.37
C GLY A 153 4.31 10.87 -9.90
N THR A 154 5.44 10.16 -9.75
CA THR A 154 5.44 8.73 -9.38
C THR A 154 5.03 8.45 -7.94
N GLY A 155 4.89 9.48 -7.11
CA GLY A 155 4.48 9.37 -5.72
C GLY A 155 5.62 8.97 -4.78
N ASP A 156 5.45 9.30 -3.50
CA ASP A 156 6.35 8.88 -2.42
C ASP A 156 5.66 7.90 -1.47
N ARG A 157 6.14 6.65 -1.47
CA ARG A 157 5.64 5.59 -0.57
C ARG A 157 5.92 5.86 0.89
N ALA A 158 6.97 6.62 1.21
CA ALA A 158 7.28 6.98 2.59
C ALA A 158 6.22 7.92 3.17
N GLN A 159 5.52 8.67 2.32
CA GLN A 159 4.43 9.58 2.68
C GLN A 159 3.05 9.04 2.30
N GLY A 160 2.95 7.87 1.66
CA GLY A 160 1.66 7.39 1.18
C GLY A 160 1.06 8.24 0.06
N ALA A 161 1.89 9.01 -0.64
CA ALA A 161 1.47 9.83 -1.76
C ALA A 161 1.30 8.94 -2.99
N PRO A 162 0.11 8.90 -3.60
CA PRO A 162 -0.17 8.04 -4.75
C PRO A 162 0.67 8.41 -5.96
N ASN A 163 0.91 7.41 -6.80
CA ASN A 163 1.40 7.57 -8.15
C ASN A 163 0.31 8.24 -9.00
N LEU A 164 0.63 9.39 -9.59
CA LEU A 164 -0.28 10.16 -10.44
C LEU A 164 -0.11 9.84 -11.92
N THR A 165 0.84 8.97 -12.29
CA THR A 165 1.13 8.63 -13.69
C THR A 165 0.45 7.34 -14.15
N ASP A 166 -0.30 6.67 -13.28
CA ASP A 166 -0.98 5.41 -13.63
C ASP A 166 -2.51 5.58 -13.71
N ALA A 167 -3.19 4.47 -13.98
CA ALA A 167 -4.63 4.44 -14.19
C ALA A 167 -5.41 4.07 -12.91
N ILE A 168 -4.75 3.95 -11.75
CA ILE A 168 -5.33 3.46 -10.50
C ILE A 168 -5.68 4.64 -9.61
N TRP A 169 -6.98 4.94 -9.53
CA TRP A 169 -7.48 6.09 -8.77
C TRP A 169 -8.41 5.65 -7.64
N LEU A 170 -8.14 6.07 -6.41
CA LEU A 170 -9.00 5.80 -5.25
C LEU A 170 -10.29 6.64 -5.27
N PHE A 171 -10.21 7.87 -5.78
CA PHE A 171 -11.31 8.85 -5.72
C PHE A 171 -11.84 9.28 -7.11
N GLY A 172 -11.42 8.58 -8.17
CA GLY A 172 -11.68 8.95 -9.57
C GLY A 172 -10.52 9.74 -10.18
N GLY A 173 -10.25 9.49 -11.47
CA GLY A 173 -9.16 10.11 -12.23
C GLY A 173 -9.61 11.10 -13.30
N ASP A 174 -10.92 11.38 -13.38
CA ASP A 174 -11.46 12.39 -14.28
C ASP A 174 -11.21 13.82 -13.76
N GLN A 175 -11.32 14.81 -14.64
CA GLN A 175 -11.05 16.21 -14.30
C GLN A 175 -11.85 16.69 -13.08
N ALA A 176 -13.13 16.32 -12.96
CA ALA A 176 -13.96 16.76 -11.84
C ALA A 176 -13.50 16.15 -10.50
N ALA A 177 -13.16 14.86 -10.49
CA ALA A 177 -12.65 14.16 -9.33
C ALA A 177 -11.27 14.68 -8.89
N LEU A 178 -10.41 15.01 -9.85
CA LEU A 178 -9.10 15.62 -9.59
C LEU A 178 -9.24 17.05 -9.05
N THR A 179 -10.08 17.89 -9.68
CA THR A 179 -10.36 19.24 -9.19
C THR A 179 -10.91 19.22 -7.76
N GLU A 180 -11.84 18.31 -7.47
CA GLU A 180 -12.37 18.13 -6.11
C GLU A 180 -11.25 17.74 -5.12
N THR A 181 -10.36 16.83 -5.53
CA THR A 181 -9.25 16.38 -4.69
C THR A 181 -8.23 17.49 -4.42
N VAL A 182 -7.85 18.29 -5.43
CA VAL A 182 -6.95 19.43 -5.24
C VAL A 182 -7.61 20.52 -4.39
N THR A 183 -8.90 20.78 -4.61
CA THR A 183 -9.64 21.84 -3.91
C THR A 183 -9.83 21.52 -2.42
N ASN A 184 -10.31 20.32 -2.12
CA ASN A 184 -10.82 19.97 -0.78
C ASN A 184 -9.95 18.93 -0.04
N ALA A 185 -8.89 18.44 -0.67
CA ALA A 185 -8.09 17.29 -0.24
C ALA A 185 -8.93 16.02 -0.01
N ARG A 186 -8.23 14.95 0.38
CA ARG A 186 -8.83 13.69 0.83
C ARG A 186 -8.12 13.23 2.09
N PHE A 187 -8.90 12.81 3.09
CA PHE A 187 -8.38 12.38 4.39
C PHE A 187 -8.85 10.97 4.73
N GLY A 188 -8.36 9.99 3.98
CA GLY A 188 -8.65 8.57 4.22
C GLY A 188 -7.91 8.05 5.46
N VAL A 189 -8.66 7.48 6.39
CA VAL A 189 -8.16 6.91 7.66
C VAL A 189 -8.25 5.39 7.62
N MET A 190 -7.16 4.73 8.02
CA MET A 190 -7.15 3.29 8.30
C MET A 190 -6.94 3.11 9.81
N PRO A 191 -7.89 2.50 10.54
CA PRO A 191 -7.79 2.41 11.99
C PRO A 191 -6.68 1.46 12.43
N SER A 192 -6.07 1.74 13.58
CA SER A 192 -5.19 0.79 14.27
C SER A 192 -5.97 -0.46 14.69
N TRP A 193 -5.39 -1.63 14.47
CA TRP A 193 -5.93 -2.91 14.93
C TRP A 193 -5.23 -3.46 16.17
N THR A 194 -4.24 -2.72 16.69
CA THR A 194 -3.59 -3.04 17.96
C THR A 194 -4.60 -3.18 19.09
N GLY A 195 -4.47 -4.24 19.88
CA GLY A 195 -5.36 -4.54 21.00
C GLY A 195 -6.75 -5.12 20.60
N ARG A 196 -7.08 -5.16 19.30
CA ARG A 196 -8.30 -5.81 18.79
C ARG A 196 -8.00 -7.15 18.11
N LEU A 197 -6.89 -7.22 17.39
CA LEU A 197 -6.38 -8.42 16.76
C LEU A 197 -5.11 -8.89 17.48
N SER A 198 -4.88 -10.21 17.49
CA SER A 198 -3.60 -10.74 17.97
C SER A 198 -2.50 -10.50 16.93
N GLU A 199 -1.23 -10.50 17.34
CA GLU A 199 -0.09 -10.41 16.41
C GLU A 199 -0.12 -11.51 15.33
N ALA A 200 -0.58 -12.71 15.69
CA ALA A 200 -0.73 -13.80 14.75
C ALA A 200 -1.82 -13.51 13.70
N ASP A 201 -2.95 -12.93 14.13
CA ASP A 201 -4.04 -12.55 13.23
C ASP A 201 -3.61 -11.42 12.28
N ILE A 202 -2.94 -10.39 12.81
CA ILE A 202 -2.41 -9.27 12.03
C ILE A 202 -1.44 -9.80 10.96
N ARG A 203 -0.50 -10.68 11.33
CA ARG A 203 0.45 -11.28 10.37
C ARG A 203 -0.26 -12.17 9.34
N ALA A 204 -1.29 -12.91 9.75
CA ALA A 204 -2.05 -13.74 8.83
C ALA A 204 -2.73 -12.88 7.76
N VAL A 205 -3.40 -11.78 8.15
CA VAL A 205 -4.10 -10.88 7.23
C VAL A 205 -3.18 -9.92 6.49
N ALA A 206 -1.97 -9.62 7.00
CA ALA A 206 -0.97 -8.83 6.29
C ALA A 206 -0.39 -9.55 5.07
N SER A 207 -0.54 -10.88 5.00
CA SER A 207 -0.11 -11.66 3.85
C SER A 207 -1.08 -11.51 2.66
N LYS A 208 -0.53 -11.42 1.44
CA LYS A 208 -1.35 -11.46 0.20
C LYS A 208 -2.28 -12.69 0.16
N ASN A 209 -1.82 -13.82 0.68
CA ASN A 209 -2.61 -15.06 0.78
C ASN A 209 -3.78 -14.92 1.77
N GLY A 210 -3.59 -14.26 2.90
CA GLY A 210 -4.64 -13.98 3.88
C GLY A 210 -5.72 -13.07 3.30
N ILE A 211 -5.32 -11.98 2.63
CA ILE A 211 -6.26 -11.08 1.93
C ILE A 211 -7.06 -11.85 0.88
N ARG A 212 -6.39 -12.65 0.04
CA ARG A 212 -7.03 -13.47 -1.01
C ARG A 212 -7.93 -14.57 -0.45
N GLY A 213 -7.55 -15.21 0.64
CA GLY A 213 -8.38 -16.20 1.33
C GLY A 213 -9.66 -15.60 1.92
N GLY A 214 -9.68 -14.27 2.12
CA GLY A 214 -10.84 -13.48 2.51
C GLY A 214 -11.75 -13.10 1.34
N SER A 215 -11.16 -12.84 0.17
CA SER A 215 -11.87 -12.41 -1.03
C SER A 215 -12.83 -13.50 -1.56
N ARG A 216 -14.11 -13.18 -1.69
CA ARG A 216 -15.07 -14.06 -2.38
C ARG A 216 -14.68 -14.13 -3.87
N PRO A 217 -14.56 -15.34 -4.49
CA PRO A 217 -14.35 -15.41 -5.93
C PRO A 217 -15.52 -14.77 -6.69
N PRO A 218 -15.27 -14.14 -7.85
CA PRO A 218 -16.34 -13.62 -8.68
C PRO A 218 -17.31 -14.76 -9.02
N GLY A 219 -18.60 -14.54 -8.77
CA GLY A 219 -19.68 -15.49 -9.03
C GLY A 219 -20.20 -15.41 -10.45
#